data_AF-A0A7C6YZ25-F1
#
_entry.id   AF-A0A7C6YZ25-F1
#
_cell.length_a   1.000
_cell.length_b   1.000
_cell.length_c   1.000
_cell.angle_alpha   90.00
_cell.angle_beta   90.00
_cell.angle_gamma   90.00
#
_symmetry.space_group_name_H-M   'P 1'
#
loop_
_entity.id
_entity.type
_entity.pdbx_description
1 polymer ?
#
loop_
_entity_poly.entity_id
_entity_poly.type
_entity_poly.pdbx_seq_one_letter_code
_entity_poly.pdbx_strand_id
1 'polypeptide(L)'
;NFYGPNTDGFHFCSCKFVHISNSHFLTGDDSIAVDGNGLQDSDTFTITNCTFDSSVNVLRVYTGLDPGMTVEDSKNAVVRNISMSNCSIYNASGVINITSENGLIENLTFSNISMTLKQEGTPIFLMTDVGKLRGILFQNINARANGACTIIGTAKSYIEDVTLDNARFFIEPKKKLYELDIPDPIPSYAQHHFAPFNIYLRYIKDIKLGNISMKWGQPESDAWGSAIKCRYVEDIEVAGFTGKHAGSQGNYPTIIFDNIKKAFIHGCRAPEGTVNYLELSGETTSDINMESNDLSESKCPVKVQDNIKDELVRWAELFNSRAK
;
A
#
# COMPACT_ATOMS: atom_id res chain seq x y z
N ASN A 1 -11.06 -15.35 22.18
CA ASN A 1 -10.45 -14.69 23.36
C ASN A 1 -8.95 -14.78 23.29
N PHE A 2 -8.31 -13.93 22.48
CA PHE A 2 -6.85 -13.77 22.49
C PHE A 2 -6.57 -12.28 22.52
N TYR A 3 -6.40 -11.74 23.73
CA TYR A 3 -6.08 -10.33 23.96
C TYR A 3 -5.30 -10.24 25.27
N GLY A 4 -3.98 -10.36 25.18
CA GLY A 4 -3.08 -9.79 26.18
C GLY A 4 -2.30 -8.68 25.48
N PRO A 5 -2.12 -7.49 26.09
CA PRO A 5 -1.25 -6.48 25.50
C PRO A 5 0.16 -7.04 25.34
N ASN A 6 0.84 -6.71 24.23
CA ASN A 6 2.24 -7.08 24.00
C ASN A 6 2.49 -8.60 24.05
N THR A 7 1.52 -9.38 23.57
CA THR A 7 1.65 -10.84 23.43
C THR A 7 2.15 -11.21 22.05
N ASP A 8 3.33 -10.66 21.74
CA ASP A 8 4.07 -10.90 20.52
C ASP A 8 4.46 -12.38 20.40
N GLY A 9 4.68 -12.86 19.18
CA GLY A 9 5.26 -14.19 18.96
C GLY A 9 6.76 -14.16 19.14
N PHE A 10 7.46 -13.65 18.13
CA PHE A 10 8.91 -13.41 18.19
C PHE A 10 9.24 -11.94 17.97
N HIS A 11 10.15 -11.42 18.80
CA HIS A 11 10.68 -10.08 18.68
C HIS A 11 12.20 -10.16 18.49
N PHE A 12 12.69 -9.67 17.36
CA PHE A 12 14.11 -9.69 17.00
C PHE A 12 14.67 -8.28 16.89
N CYS A 13 15.59 -7.96 17.80
CA CYS A 13 16.33 -6.71 17.77
C CYS A 13 17.78 -6.97 17.37
N SER A 14 18.23 -6.33 16.30
CA SER A 14 19.62 -6.37 15.80
C SER A 14 20.17 -7.77 15.57
N CYS A 15 19.34 -8.68 15.04
CA CYS A 15 19.67 -10.08 14.81
C CYS A 15 20.09 -10.33 13.36
N LYS A 16 20.92 -11.37 13.15
CA LYS A 16 21.37 -11.75 11.80
C LYS A 16 21.18 -13.23 11.51
N PHE A 17 20.93 -13.57 10.24
CA PHE A 17 20.77 -14.94 9.76
C PHE A 17 19.62 -15.69 10.46
N VAL A 18 18.47 -15.03 10.58
CA VAL A 18 17.29 -15.58 11.25
C VAL A 18 16.43 -16.37 10.25
N HIS A 19 16.10 -17.60 10.61
CA HIS A 19 15.22 -18.48 9.82
C HIS A 19 14.01 -18.91 10.64
N ILE A 20 12.82 -18.51 10.20
CA ILE A 20 11.53 -18.90 10.79
C ILE A 20 10.80 -19.71 9.74
N SER A 21 10.51 -20.98 10.04
CA SER A 21 9.84 -21.85 9.08
C SER A 21 8.85 -22.81 9.71
N ASN A 22 7.86 -23.23 8.93
CA ASN A 22 6.92 -24.30 9.28
C ASN A 22 6.24 -24.10 10.65
N SER A 23 5.91 -22.84 10.96
CA SER A 23 5.40 -22.44 12.27
C SER A 23 3.96 -21.93 12.18
N HIS A 24 3.22 -22.09 13.28
CA HIS A 24 1.89 -21.53 13.44
C HIS A 24 1.91 -20.48 14.56
N PHE A 25 1.43 -19.28 14.27
CA PHE A 25 1.35 -18.17 15.21
C PHE A 25 -0.10 -17.89 15.56
N LEU A 26 -0.37 -17.85 16.86
CA LEU A 26 -1.62 -17.38 17.44
C LEU A 26 -1.28 -16.33 18.50
N THR A 27 -1.38 -15.05 18.13
CA THR A 27 -0.83 -13.94 18.93
C THR A 27 -1.88 -12.87 19.21
N GLY A 28 -1.77 -12.23 20.38
CA GLY A 28 -2.61 -11.10 20.77
C GLY A 28 -1.97 -9.74 20.46
N ASP A 29 -0.79 -9.75 19.86
CA ASP A 29 -0.06 -8.61 19.29
C ASP A 29 0.75 -9.08 18.05
N ASP A 30 1.82 -8.38 17.70
CA ASP A 30 2.71 -8.68 16.57
C ASP A 30 3.20 -10.15 16.55
N SER A 31 2.86 -10.93 15.51
CA SER A 31 3.34 -12.33 15.44
C SER A 31 4.86 -12.39 15.29
N ILE A 32 5.41 -11.51 14.46
CA ILE A 32 6.86 -11.32 14.28
C ILE A 32 7.13 -9.82 14.26
N ALA A 33 7.96 -9.35 15.17
CA ALA A 33 8.49 -7.98 15.21
C ALA A 33 9.99 -8.01 14.92
N VAL A 34 10.46 -7.09 14.05
CA VAL A 34 11.88 -6.93 13.71
C VAL A 34 12.25 -5.45 13.77
N ASP A 35 13.28 -5.15 14.54
CA ASP A 35 13.80 -3.79 14.71
C ASP A 35 15.35 -3.77 14.76
N GLY A 36 15.93 -2.59 14.88
CA GLY A 36 17.37 -2.39 15.02
C GLY A 36 17.67 -1.36 16.10
N ASN A 37 18.66 -1.63 16.94
CA ASN A 37 18.96 -0.81 18.13
C ASN A 37 19.87 0.39 17.86
N GLY A 38 20.24 0.65 16.60
CA GLY A 38 21.15 1.75 16.24
C GLY A 38 22.64 1.48 16.43
N LEU A 39 23.01 0.37 17.08
CA LEU A 39 24.39 -0.07 17.24
C LEU A 39 24.73 -1.22 16.29
N GLN A 40 23.74 -2.08 16.01
CA GLN A 40 23.84 -3.22 15.12
C GLN A 40 22.60 -3.31 14.23
N ASP A 41 22.80 -3.81 13.02
CA ASP A 41 21.73 -4.01 12.05
C ASP A 41 20.96 -5.29 12.36
N SER A 42 19.64 -5.28 12.08
CA SER A 42 18.91 -6.51 11.77
C SER A 42 19.06 -6.81 10.29
N ASP A 43 19.67 -7.96 9.96
CA ASP A 43 20.04 -8.28 8.58
C ASP A 43 19.82 -9.77 8.27
N THR A 44 19.27 -10.09 7.11
CA THR A 44 19.16 -11.45 6.59
C THR A 44 18.17 -12.30 7.40
N PHE A 45 16.90 -12.14 7.05
CA PHE A 45 15.77 -12.89 7.63
C PHE A 45 15.05 -13.68 6.54
N THR A 46 14.67 -14.92 6.86
CA THR A 46 13.80 -15.74 6.02
C THR A 46 12.62 -16.26 6.84
N ILE A 47 11.42 -15.89 6.42
CA ILE A 47 10.14 -16.33 7.00
C ILE A 47 9.42 -17.16 5.94
N THR A 48 9.19 -18.45 6.16
CA THR A 48 8.61 -19.30 5.11
C THR A 48 7.69 -20.40 5.62
N ASN A 49 6.66 -20.73 4.84
CA ASN A 49 5.73 -21.82 5.15
C ASN A 49 5.04 -21.67 6.52
N CYS A 50 4.68 -20.44 6.89
CA CYS A 50 4.05 -20.15 8.18
C CYS A 50 2.56 -19.84 8.03
N THR A 51 1.81 -20.06 9.11
CA THR A 51 0.40 -19.70 9.22
C THR A 51 0.17 -18.78 10.40
N PHE A 52 -0.76 -17.83 10.25
CA PHE A 52 -0.94 -16.75 11.23
C PHE A 52 -2.41 -16.49 11.56
N ASP A 53 -2.70 -16.31 12.85
CA ASP A 53 -3.91 -15.72 13.40
C ASP A 53 -3.48 -14.68 14.46
N SER A 54 -3.46 -13.41 14.06
CA SER A 54 -3.03 -12.28 14.90
C SER A 54 -4.21 -11.33 15.14
N SER A 55 -4.24 -10.71 16.31
CA SER A 55 -5.13 -9.57 16.59
C SER A 55 -4.54 -8.23 16.12
N VAL A 56 -3.27 -8.16 15.73
CA VAL A 56 -2.61 -6.92 15.29
C VAL A 56 -1.81 -7.16 14.00
N ASN A 57 -0.49 -7.26 14.08
CA ASN A 57 0.35 -7.47 12.90
C ASN A 57 0.80 -8.93 12.75
N VAL A 58 0.97 -9.40 11.51
CA VAL A 58 1.67 -10.65 11.21
C VAL A 58 3.17 -10.43 11.20
N LEU A 59 3.62 -9.46 10.40
CA LEU A 59 4.99 -8.99 10.41
C LEU A 59 5.00 -7.48 10.63
N ARG A 60 5.70 -7.06 11.67
CA ARG A 60 6.04 -5.67 11.91
C ARG A 60 7.53 -5.48 11.74
N VAL A 61 7.92 -4.54 10.89
CA VAL A 61 9.32 -4.13 10.73
C VAL A 61 9.43 -2.64 10.99
N TYR A 62 10.31 -2.23 11.88
CA TYR A 62 10.39 -0.81 12.22
C TYR A 62 11.76 -0.36 12.67
N THR A 63 11.99 0.96 12.60
CA THR A 63 13.17 1.61 13.14
C THR A 63 12.75 2.82 13.96
N GLY A 64 13.28 2.95 15.17
CA GLY A 64 13.16 4.18 15.95
C GLY A 64 12.01 4.26 16.96
N LEU A 65 11.12 3.27 16.95
CA LEU A 65 9.93 3.22 17.81
C LEU A 65 10.15 2.45 19.12
N ASP A 66 11.33 1.88 19.32
CA ASP A 66 11.61 1.00 20.45
C ASP A 66 11.77 1.81 21.75
N PRO A 67 11.09 1.42 22.86
CA PRO A 67 11.17 2.16 24.11
C PRO A 67 12.60 2.29 24.62
N GLY A 68 13.04 3.52 24.87
CA GLY A 68 14.37 3.80 25.41
C GLY A 68 15.47 4.02 24.37
N MET A 69 15.17 3.95 23.07
CA MET A 69 16.10 4.38 22.03
C MET A 69 16.35 5.88 22.10
N THR A 70 17.62 6.28 21.96
CA THR A 70 17.94 7.69 21.76
C THR A 70 17.61 8.13 20.33
N VAL A 71 17.50 9.44 20.10
CA VAL A 71 17.32 9.99 18.75
C VAL A 71 18.48 9.59 17.82
N GLU A 72 19.69 9.46 18.36
CA GLU A 72 20.87 9.08 17.58
C GLU A 72 20.82 7.60 17.19
N ASP A 73 20.51 6.72 18.14
CA ASP A 73 20.33 5.29 17.88
C ASP A 73 19.20 5.06 16.85
N SER A 74 18.11 5.80 16.98
CA SER A 74 16.95 5.73 16.08
C SER A 74 17.32 6.06 14.63
N LYS A 75 18.20 7.03 14.41
CA LYS A 75 18.73 7.39 13.08
C LYS A 75 19.72 6.36 12.54
N ASN A 76 20.48 5.73 13.42
CA ASN A 76 21.48 4.72 13.06
C ASN A 76 20.87 3.31 12.94
N ALA A 77 19.60 3.13 13.31
CA ALA A 77 18.91 1.85 13.22
C ALA A 77 18.75 1.41 11.76
N VAL A 78 19.16 0.18 11.47
CA VAL A 78 18.99 -0.41 10.14
C VAL A 78 18.35 -1.79 10.24
N VAL A 79 17.34 -2.01 9.41
CA VAL A 79 16.73 -3.32 9.17
C VAL A 79 16.76 -3.62 7.68
N ARG A 80 17.32 -4.75 7.26
CA ARG A 80 17.44 -5.06 5.83
C ARG A 80 17.38 -6.54 5.50
N ASN A 81 17.18 -6.83 4.22
CA ASN A 81 17.26 -8.18 3.66
C ASN A 81 16.28 -9.17 4.34
N ILE A 82 14.99 -8.81 4.39
CA ILE A 82 13.94 -9.68 4.93
C ILE A 82 13.14 -10.28 3.79
N SER A 83 12.98 -11.60 3.80
CA SER A 83 12.09 -12.31 2.88
C SER A 83 10.99 -13.04 3.64
N MET A 84 9.74 -12.89 3.18
CA MET A 84 8.60 -13.64 3.67
C MET A 84 7.87 -14.30 2.50
N SER A 85 7.73 -15.63 2.54
CA SER A 85 7.16 -16.39 1.43
C SER A 85 6.28 -17.56 1.84
N ASN A 86 5.31 -17.91 0.98
CA ASN A 86 4.46 -19.09 1.13
C ASN A 86 3.70 -19.12 2.47
N CYS A 87 3.09 -17.99 2.83
CA CYS A 87 2.40 -17.83 4.11
C CYS A 87 0.88 -17.70 3.92
N SER A 88 0.12 -18.20 4.88
CA SER A 88 -1.35 -18.08 4.90
C SER A 88 -1.83 -17.41 6.19
N ILE A 89 -2.62 -16.36 6.04
CA ILE A 89 -3.10 -15.54 7.15
C ILE A 89 -4.61 -15.72 7.29
N TYR A 90 -5.03 -16.20 8.46
CA TYR A 90 -6.42 -16.41 8.81
C TYR A 90 -7.11 -15.13 9.32
N ASN A 91 -6.38 -14.33 10.10
CA ASN A 91 -6.81 -13.03 10.60
C ASN A 91 -5.60 -12.15 10.98
N ALA A 92 -5.75 -10.84 10.79
CA ALA A 92 -4.89 -9.77 11.28
C ALA A 92 -5.61 -8.42 11.09
N SER A 93 -5.13 -7.33 11.71
CA SER A 93 -5.42 -5.98 11.22
C SER A 93 -4.33 -5.44 10.30
N GLY A 94 -3.09 -5.88 10.47
CA GLY A 94 -1.97 -5.59 9.59
C GLY A 94 -1.29 -6.89 9.21
N VAL A 95 -1.08 -7.17 7.93
CA VAL A 95 -0.29 -8.35 7.58
C VAL A 95 1.18 -7.96 7.51
N ILE A 96 1.49 -6.99 6.68
CA ILE A 96 2.84 -6.44 6.55
C ILE A 96 2.75 -4.97 6.93
N ASN A 97 3.34 -4.64 8.09
CA ASN A 97 3.38 -3.29 8.63
C ASN A 97 4.84 -2.84 8.78
N ILE A 98 5.26 -1.90 7.95
CA ILE A 98 6.65 -1.46 7.90
C ILE A 98 6.70 0.05 8.14
N THR A 99 7.38 0.46 9.21
CA THR A 99 7.48 1.87 9.58
C THR A 99 8.93 2.29 9.81
N SER A 100 9.45 3.12 8.91
CA SER A 100 10.75 3.77 9.06
C SER A 100 10.56 5.17 9.66
N GLU A 101 10.66 5.29 10.99
CA GLU A 101 10.51 6.59 11.66
C GLU A 101 11.73 7.49 11.41
N ASN A 102 12.94 7.04 11.78
CA ASN A 102 14.20 7.78 11.59
C ASN A 102 15.31 6.98 10.89
N GLY A 103 15.28 5.65 10.99
CA GLY A 103 16.33 4.77 10.50
C GLY A 103 16.15 4.34 9.05
N LEU A 104 16.87 3.30 8.64
CA LEU A 104 16.81 2.73 7.30
C LEU A 104 16.13 1.36 7.31
N ILE A 105 15.14 1.18 6.45
CA ILE A 105 14.57 -0.12 6.13
C ILE A 105 14.71 -0.36 4.62
N GLU A 106 15.42 -1.43 4.21
CA GLU A 106 15.61 -1.69 2.79
C GLU A 106 15.71 -3.18 2.41
N ASN A 107 15.37 -3.49 1.15
CA ASN A 107 15.45 -4.82 0.56
C ASN A 107 14.53 -5.83 1.27
N LEU A 108 13.22 -5.60 1.17
CA LEU A 108 12.20 -6.49 1.74
C LEU A 108 11.41 -7.14 0.60
N THR A 109 11.22 -8.46 0.67
CA THR A 109 10.50 -9.22 -0.36
C THR A 109 9.39 -10.07 0.25
N PHE A 110 8.18 -9.94 -0.29
CA PHE A 110 6.96 -10.62 0.14
C PHE A 110 6.38 -11.39 -1.05
N SER A 111 6.30 -12.72 -0.96
CA SER A 111 5.83 -13.53 -2.09
C SER A 111 4.89 -14.65 -1.71
N ASN A 112 3.91 -14.95 -2.58
CA ASN A 112 2.99 -16.08 -2.41
C ASN A 112 2.25 -16.04 -1.06
N ILE A 113 1.54 -14.93 -0.80
CA ILE A 113 0.84 -14.72 0.46
C ILE A 113 -0.67 -14.64 0.22
N SER A 114 -1.41 -15.51 0.90
CA SER A 114 -2.87 -15.49 0.95
C SER A 114 -3.35 -15.00 2.31
N MET A 115 -4.26 -14.04 2.33
CA MET A 115 -4.69 -13.39 3.57
C MET A 115 -6.18 -13.08 3.61
N THR A 116 -6.78 -13.36 4.75
CA THR A 116 -8.11 -12.85 5.12
C THR A 116 -7.98 -12.04 6.40
N LEU A 117 -8.49 -10.82 6.42
CA LEU A 117 -8.55 -9.98 7.60
C LEU A 117 -10.00 -9.99 8.08
N LYS A 118 -10.29 -10.75 9.15
CA LYS A 118 -11.65 -10.88 9.70
C LYS A 118 -12.07 -9.64 10.45
N GLN A 119 -11.12 -8.97 11.07
CA GLN A 119 -11.29 -7.65 11.66
C GLN A 119 -11.00 -6.51 10.67
N GLU A 120 -11.13 -5.27 11.14
CA GLU A 120 -10.78 -4.08 10.37
C GLU A 120 -9.26 -3.95 10.27
N GLY A 121 -8.75 -3.65 9.06
CA GLY A 121 -7.33 -3.65 8.82
C GLY A 121 -6.92 -3.34 7.38
N THR A 122 -5.62 -3.25 7.17
CA THR A 122 -4.99 -3.06 5.85
C THR A 122 -3.89 -4.08 5.70
N PRO A 123 -3.91 -4.90 4.64
CA PRO A 123 -2.95 -6.00 4.53
C PRO A 123 -1.52 -5.52 4.32
N ILE A 124 -1.32 -4.46 3.55
CA ILE A 124 -0.01 -3.86 3.30
C ILE A 124 -0.03 -2.40 3.79
N PHE A 125 0.82 -2.08 4.75
CA PHE A 125 1.00 -0.74 5.27
C PHE A 125 2.49 -0.41 5.34
N LEU A 126 2.91 0.60 4.57
CA LEU A 126 4.25 1.15 4.57
C LEU A 126 4.19 2.62 4.98
N MET A 127 5.05 3.00 5.92
CA MET A 127 5.17 4.38 6.39
C MET A 127 6.64 4.78 6.52
N THR A 128 6.93 6.01 6.14
CA THR A 128 8.13 6.70 6.64
C THR A 128 7.76 8.09 7.15
N ASP A 129 8.47 8.55 8.18
CA ASP A 129 8.36 9.92 8.68
C ASP A 129 9.57 10.75 8.20
N VAL A 130 10.71 10.61 8.87
CA VAL A 130 11.98 11.24 8.49
C VAL A 130 13.07 10.23 8.12
N GLY A 131 12.81 8.94 8.32
CA GLY A 131 13.69 7.83 7.97
C GLY A 131 13.76 7.54 6.47
N LYS A 132 14.20 6.34 6.10
CA LYS A 132 14.30 5.89 4.70
C LYS A 132 13.69 4.50 4.56
N LEU A 133 12.83 4.34 3.56
CA LEU A 133 12.21 3.06 3.21
C LEU A 133 12.31 2.83 1.71
N ARG A 134 12.99 1.75 1.28
CA ARG A 134 13.18 1.46 -0.14
C ARG A 134 13.43 0.01 -0.52
N GLY A 135 13.27 -0.32 -1.79
CA GLY A 135 13.56 -1.67 -2.31
C GLY A 135 12.60 -2.70 -1.75
N ILE A 136 11.30 -2.45 -1.93
CA ILE A 136 10.22 -3.27 -1.38
C ILE A 136 9.47 -3.97 -2.51
N LEU A 137 9.51 -5.30 -2.53
CA LEU A 137 8.84 -6.12 -3.53
C LEU A 137 7.71 -6.94 -2.91
N PHE A 138 6.51 -6.80 -3.47
CA PHE A 138 5.36 -7.67 -3.23
C PHE A 138 5.02 -8.42 -4.51
N GLN A 139 4.90 -9.74 -4.42
CA GLN A 139 4.56 -10.59 -5.57
C GLN A 139 3.55 -11.67 -5.20
N ASN A 140 2.56 -11.92 -6.06
CA ASN A 140 1.58 -13.00 -5.89
C ASN A 140 0.81 -12.87 -4.56
N ILE A 141 0.12 -11.74 -4.39
CA ILE A 141 -0.66 -11.42 -3.19
C ILE A 141 -2.15 -11.66 -3.44
N ASN A 142 -2.84 -12.35 -2.53
CA ASN A 142 -4.29 -12.51 -2.57
C ASN A 142 -4.91 -12.13 -1.23
N ALA A 143 -5.66 -11.03 -1.21
CA ALA A 143 -6.16 -10.43 0.02
C ALA A 143 -7.68 -10.24 0.01
N ARG A 144 -8.33 -10.65 1.11
CA ARG A 144 -9.71 -10.32 1.45
C ARG A 144 -9.71 -9.50 2.75
N ALA A 145 -10.01 -8.22 2.66
CA ALA A 145 -9.88 -7.26 3.77
C ALA A 145 -10.78 -6.04 3.55
N ASN A 146 -10.92 -5.10 4.49
CA ASN A 146 -11.55 -3.80 4.26
C ASN A 146 -10.54 -2.69 3.91
N GLY A 147 -9.37 -3.06 3.38
CA GLY A 147 -8.33 -2.17 2.88
C GLY A 147 -7.44 -2.92 1.89
N ALA A 148 -6.77 -2.22 0.98
CA ALA A 148 -5.89 -2.85 -0.01
C ALA A 148 -4.41 -2.65 0.33
N CYS A 149 -3.88 -1.45 0.09
CA CYS A 149 -2.46 -1.17 0.26
C CYS A 149 -2.31 0.31 0.56
N THR A 150 -1.54 0.64 1.58
CA THR A 150 -1.29 2.04 1.95
C THR A 150 0.20 2.25 2.09
N ILE A 151 0.75 3.17 1.29
CA ILE A 151 2.17 3.52 1.27
C ILE A 151 2.27 5.03 1.39
N ILE A 152 2.81 5.50 2.52
CA ILE A 152 2.75 6.92 2.89
C ILE A 152 4.10 7.39 3.43
N GLY A 153 4.77 8.27 2.68
CA GLY A 153 5.88 9.06 3.19
C GLY A 153 5.44 10.43 3.70
N THR A 154 6.40 11.35 3.74
CA THR A 154 6.18 12.77 4.05
C THR A 154 6.84 13.64 2.97
N ALA A 155 6.51 14.93 2.93
CA ALA A 155 7.21 15.87 2.06
C ALA A 155 8.73 15.95 2.32
N LYS A 156 9.21 15.45 3.48
CA LYS A 156 10.63 15.39 3.86
C LYS A 156 11.27 14.03 3.59
N SER A 157 10.49 12.96 3.53
CA SER A 157 10.98 11.61 3.26
C SER A 157 10.03 10.85 2.34
N TYR A 158 10.47 10.64 1.10
CA TYR A 158 9.73 9.85 0.12
C TYR A 158 10.09 8.37 0.31
N ILE A 159 9.11 7.50 0.13
CA ILE A 159 9.35 6.06 -0.03
C ILE A 159 9.82 5.82 -1.47
N GLU A 160 10.86 5.02 -1.66
CA GLU A 160 11.49 4.83 -2.97
C GLU A 160 11.51 3.36 -3.42
N ASP A 161 11.45 3.07 -4.71
CA ASP A 161 11.63 1.71 -5.26
C ASP A 161 10.68 0.68 -4.62
N VAL A 162 9.40 0.75 -4.99
CA VAL A 162 8.37 -0.18 -4.55
C VAL A 162 7.68 -0.85 -5.73
N THR A 163 7.60 -2.17 -5.69
CA THR A 163 6.87 -2.96 -6.71
C THR A 163 5.79 -3.80 -6.05
N LEU A 164 4.56 -3.69 -6.55
CA LEU A 164 3.44 -4.59 -6.25
C LEU A 164 3.00 -5.26 -7.55
N ASP A 165 3.35 -6.54 -7.70
CA ASP A 165 3.07 -7.31 -8.91
C ASP A 165 2.19 -8.53 -8.64
N ASN A 166 1.24 -8.79 -9.55
CA ASN A 166 0.29 -9.89 -9.49
C ASN A 166 -0.46 -9.96 -8.14
N ALA A 167 -1.31 -8.95 -7.91
CA ALA A 167 -2.08 -8.82 -6.67
C ALA A 167 -3.60 -8.83 -6.91
N ARG A 168 -4.33 -9.51 -6.03
CA ARG A 168 -5.81 -9.55 -6.06
C ARG A 168 -6.37 -9.08 -4.73
N PHE A 169 -7.18 -8.04 -4.76
CA PHE A 169 -7.84 -7.47 -3.60
C PHE A 169 -9.36 -7.62 -3.71
N PHE A 170 -9.98 -8.21 -2.69
CA PHE A 170 -11.42 -8.19 -2.47
C PHE A 170 -11.72 -7.35 -1.22
N ILE A 171 -12.36 -6.20 -1.41
CA ILE A 171 -12.61 -5.24 -0.35
C ILE A 171 -13.95 -5.49 0.33
N GLU A 172 -13.94 -5.79 1.62
CA GLU A 172 -15.13 -6.09 2.40
C GLU A 172 -15.82 -4.84 2.97
N PRO A 173 -17.16 -4.85 3.13
CA PRO A 173 -17.95 -3.77 3.69
C PRO A 173 -17.80 -3.62 5.20
N LYS A 174 -16.65 -3.14 5.66
CA LYS A 174 -16.43 -2.75 7.07
C LYS A 174 -16.09 -1.27 7.13
N LYS A 175 -16.23 -0.65 8.31
CA LYS A 175 -15.93 0.78 8.44
C LYS A 175 -14.42 1.02 8.39
N LYS A 176 -14.01 2.17 7.86
CA LYS A 176 -12.68 2.74 8.02
C LYS A 176 -12.83 4.15 8.56
N LEU A 177 -11.88 4.58 9.39
CA LEU A 177 -11.86 5.96 9.87
C LEU A 177 -11.47 6.91 8.74
N TYR A 178 -10.44 6.56 7.99
CA TYR A 178 -10.01 7.26 6.80
C TYR A 178 -10.53 6.48 5.60
N GLU A 179 -11.63 6.94 5.01
CA GLU A 179 -12.27 6.24 3.90
C GLU A 179 -11.38 6.30 2.64
N LEU A 180 -11.16 7.51 2.12
CA LEU A 180 -10.40 7.77 0.88
C LEU A 180 -9.10 8.54 1.08
N ASP A 181 -8.92 9.19 2.22
CA ASP A 181 -7.75 10.01 2.47
C ASP A 181 -7.40 9.99 3.94
N ILE A 182 -6.11 9.96 4.20
CA ILE A 182 -5.51 10.00 5.53
C ILE A 182 -4.87 11.38 5.74
N PRO A 183 -4.92 11.97 6.93
CA PRO A 183 -4.35 13.30 7.18
C PRO A 183 -2.86 13.43 6.82
N ASP A 184 -2.45 14.65 6.49
CA ASP A 184 -1.05 15.08 6.35
C ASP A 184 -0.82 16.27 7.31
N PRO A 185 0.00 16.14 8.37
CA PRO A 185 0.85 14.98 8.70
C PRO A 185 0.08 13.74 9.16
N ILE A 186 0.75 12.59 9.12
CA ILE A 186 0.20 11.29 9.56
C ILE A 186 -0.03 11.35 11.09
N PRO A 187 -1.21 10.99 11.61
CA PRO A 187 -1.50 11.20 13.04
C PRO A 187 -0.67 10.34 14.00
N SER A 188 -0.29 9.12 13.61
CA SER A 188 0.62 8.24 14.37
C SER A 188 1.14 7.10 13.49
N TYR A 189 2.04 6.24 14.01
CA TYR A 189 2.50 5.03 13.32
C TYR A 189 1.48 3.87 13.31
N ALA A 190 0.44 3.93 14.16
CA ALA A 190 -0.53 2.85 14.35
C ALA A 190 -1.81 3.05 13.51
N GLN A 191 -1.63 3.36 12.22
CA GLN A 191 -2.73 3.79 11.33
C GLN A 191 -3.21 2.71 10.36
N HIS A 192 -2.58 1.53 10.33
CA HIS A 192 -2.96 0.44 9.43
C HIS A 192 -4.41 -0.03 9.62
N HIS A 193 -4.95 0.01 10.85
CA HIS A 193 -6.37 -0.26 11.11
C HIS A 193 -7.29 0.72 10.41
N PHE A 194 -6.90 2.00 10.41
CA PHE A 194 -7.72 3.14 10.01
C PHE A 194 -7.53 3.56 8.57
N ALA A 195 -6.46 3.11 7.93
CA ALA A 195 -6.04 3.49 6.59
C ALA A 195 -7.11 3.22 5.52
N PRO A 196 -7.05 3.94 4.38
CA PRO A 196 -8.03 3.86 3.30
C PRO A 196 -8.39 2.45 2.81
N PHE A 197 -9.59 2.36 2.22
CA PHE A 197 -10.08 1.13 1.58
C PHE A 197 -9.23 0.70 0.37
N ASN A 198 -8.56 1.65 -0.26
CA ASN A 198 -8.02 1.55 -1.60
C ASN A 198 -6.51 1.28 -1.62
N ILE A 199 -5.93 1.30 -2.81
CA ILE A 199 -4.49 1.45 -2.98
C ILE A 199 -4.19 2.95 -2.83
N TYR A 200 -3.73 3.35 -1.65
CA TYR A 200 -3.41 4.74 -1.31
C TYR A 200 -1.91 4.96 -1.29
N LEU A 201 -1.45 5.92 -2.11
CA LEU A 201 -0.04 6.22 -2.31
C LEU A 201 0.21 7.71 -2.06
N ARG A 202 1.16 8.05 -1.18
CA ARG A 202 1.53 9.45 -0.94
C ARG A 202 3.02 9.64 -0.64
N TYR A 203 3.65 10.65 -1.28
CA TYR A 203 5.09 10.94 -1.18
C TYR A 203 5.95 9.71 -1.50
N ILE A 204 5.87 9.26 -2.75
CA ILE A 204 6.57 8.07 -3.25
C ILE A 204 7.31 8.42 -4.54
N LYS A 205 8.46 7.79 -4.75
CA LYS A 205 9.21 7.86 -6.00
C LYS A 205 9.54 6.46 -6.51
N ASP A 206 9.40 6.21 -7.80
CA ASP A 206 9.63 4.89 -8.43
C ASP A 206 8.72 3.80 -7.82
N ILE A 207 7.48 3.76 -8.31
CA ILE A 207 6.50 2.76 -7.91
C ILE A 207 5.86 2.06 -9.09
N LYS A 208 5.85 0.73 -9.05
CA LYS A 208 5.29 -0.14 -10.10
C LYS A 208 4.12 -0.95 -9.56
N LEU A 209 2.96 -0.76 -10.17
CA LEU A 209 1.74 -1.50 -9.90
C LEU A 209 1.44 -2.40 -11.12
N GLY A 210 1.77 -3.68 -11.01
CA GLY A 210 1.67 -4.65 -12.10
C GLY A 210 0.58 -5.70 -11.86
N ASN A 211 -0.24 -5.96 -12.87
CA ASN A 211 -1.19 -7.09 -12.91
C ASN A 211 -2.11 -7.15 -11.67
N ILE A 212 -2.68 -6.00 -11.29
CA ILE A 212 -3.51 -5.88 -10.09
C ILE A 212 -4.99 -5.95 -10.44
N SER A 213 -5.76 -6.75 -9.71
CA SER A 213 -7.23 -6.72 -9.77
C SER A 213 -7.85 -6.34 -8.43
N MET A 214 -8.87 -5.49 -8.48
CA MET A 214 -9.58 -5.03 -7.29
C MET A 214 -11.09 -5.17 -7.46
N LYS A 215 -11.76 -5.75 -6.46
CA LYS A 215 -13.21 -5.93 -6.42
C LYS A 215 -13.78 -5.46 -5.10
N TRP A 216 -14.95 -4.85 -5.16
CA TRP A 216 -15.69 -4.41 -3.98
C TRP A 216 -16.73 -5.45 -3.57
N GLY A 217 -16.81 -5.71 -2.27
CA GLY A 217 -17.77 -6.59 -1.64
C GLY A 217 -19.12 -5.89 -1.43
N GLN A 218 -20.18 -6.69 -1.38
CA GLN A 218 -21.56 -6.20 -1.24
C GLN A 218 -22.03 -6.21 0.23
N PRO A 219 -22.90 -5.28 0.67
CA PRO A 219 -23.40 -4.13 -0.10
C PRO A 219 -22.31 -3.08 -0.28
N GLU A 220 -22.08 -2.70 -1.53
CA GLU A 220 -21.08 -1.72 -1.90
C GLU A 220 -21.58 -0.29 -1.62
N SER A 221 -20.67 0.63 -1.31
CA SER A 221 -21.00 2.03 -1.00
C SER A 221 -20.22 2.99 -1.89
N ASP A 222 -20.91 3.98 -2.45
CA ASP A 222 -20.27 5.07 -3.21
C ASP A 222 -19.29 5.89 -2.33
N ALA A 223 -19.40 5.81 -1.00
CA ALA A 223 -18.49 6.50 -0.08
C ALA A 223 -17.07 5.91 -0.06
N TRP A 224 -16.88 4.65 -0.48
CA TRP A 224 -15.55 4.04 -0.50
C TRP A 224 -14.67 4.56 -1.64
N GLY A 225 -15.27 5.20 -2.65
CA GLY A 225 -14.64 5.95 -3.73
C GLY A 225 -13.71 5.19 -4.67
N SER A 226 -12.49 5.67 -4.87
CA SER A 226 -11.57 5.20 -5.92
C SER A 226 -10.79 3.95 -5.54
N ALA A 227 -10.47 3.12 -6.53
CA ALA A 227 -9.65 1.92 -6.35
C ALA A 227 -8.16 2.24 -6.13
N ILE A 228 -7.66 3.28 -6.80
CA ILE A 228 -6.30 3.79 -6.63
C ILE A 228 -6.38 5.30 -6.38
N LYS A 229 -5.64 5.78 -5.39
CA LYS A 229 -5.44 7.21 -5.16
C LYS A 229 -3.98 7.50 -4.87
N CYS A 230 -3.41 8.40 -5.65
CA CYS A 230 -2.02 8.82 -5.55
C CYS A 230 -1.93 10.33 -5.31
N ARG A 231 -1.06 10.74 -4.40
CA ARG A 231 -0.77 12.15 -4.09
C ARG A 231 0.74 12.40 -3.98
N TYR A 232 1.30 13.34 -4.72
CA TYR A 232 2.75 13.63 -4.68
C TYR A 232 3.59 12.38 -4.99
N VAL A 233 3.35 11.76 -6.14
CA VAL A 233 4.12 10.59 -6.60
C VAL A 233 4.89 10.95 -7.86
N GLU A 234 6.16 10.55 -7.91
CA GLU A 234 7.01 10.68 -9.09
C GLU A 234 7.40 9.29 -9.62
N ASP A 235 7.36 9.11 -10.94
CA ASP A 235 7.74 7.86 -11.61
C ASP A 235 6.85 6.69 -11.17
N ILE A 236 5.61 6.69 -11.67
CA ILE A 236 4.61 5.66 -11.41
C ILE A 236 4.24 4.90 -12.67
N GLU A 237 4.32 3.58 -12.62
CA GLU A 237 3.81 2.69 -13.64
C GLU A 237 2.58 1.93 -13.12
N VAL A 238 1.48 1.99 -13.87
CA VAL A 238 0.27 1.18 -13.63
C VAL A 238 0.04 0.30 -14.86
N ALA A 239 0.38 -0.98 -14.74
CA ALA A 239 0.34 -1.94 -15.82
C ALA A 239 -0.67 -3.05 -15.53
N GLY A 240 -1.62 -3.30 -16.45
CA GLY A 240 -2.53 -4.44 -16.32
C GLY A 240 -3.55 -4.35 -15.18
N PHE A 241 -3.87 -3.14 -14.70
CA PHE A 241 -4.87 -2.97 -13.64
C PHE A 241 -6.29 -3.29 -14.14
N THR A 242 -7.07 -4.02 -13.35
CA THR A 242 -8.50 -4.26 -13.59
C THR A 242 -9.34 -3.96 -12.34
N GLY A 243 -10.16 -2.92 -12.40
CA GLY A 243 -11.03 -2.52 -11.30
C GLY A 243 -11.84 -1.28 -11.67
N LYS A 244 -12.75 -0.87 -10.79
CA LYS A 244 -13.54 0.36 -10.93
C LYS A 244 -13.67 1.09 -9.60
N HIS A 245 -14.14 2.34 -9.62
CA HIS A 245 -14.63 3.03 -8.43
C HIS A 245 -15.73 2.21 -7.72
N ALA A 246 -15.87 2.42 -6.42
CA ALA A 246 -16.88 1.81 -5.60
C ALA A 246 -18.27 2.43 -5.84
N GLY A 247 -19.28 1.57 -5.77
CA GLY A 247 -20.68 1.92 -5.88
C GLY A 247 -21.15 1.94 -7.33
N SER A 248 -22.23 2.68 -7.57
CA SER A 248 -22.93 2.73 -8.88
C SER A 248 -23.13 4.14 -9.40
N GLN A 249 -22.97 5.15 -8.55
CA GLN A 249 -23.21 6.54 -8.92
C GLN A 249 -22.03 7.16 -9.66
N GLY A 250 -20.80 6.65 -9.44
CA GLY A 250 -19.62 7.22 -10.09
C GLY A 250 -19.21 8.57 -9.54
N ASN A 251 -19.51 8.84 -8.27
CA ASN A 251 -19.11 10.07 -7.58
C ASN A 251 -17.58 10.26 -7.57
N TYR A 252 -16.84 9.15 -7.60
CA TYR A 252 -15.38 9.13 -7.67
C TYR A 252 -14.91 8.41 -8.96
N PRO A 253 -13.76 8.80 -9.52
CA PRO A 253 -13.12 8.07 -10.59
C PRO A 253 -12.49 6.78 -10.06
N THR A 254 -12.11 5.87 -10.97
CA THR A 254 -11.43 4.62 -10.61
C THR A 254 -10.02 4.88 -10.06
N ILE A 255 -9.30 5.81 -10.68
CA ILE A 255 -7.95 6.24 -10.32
C ILE A 255 -7.96 7.76 -10.12
N ILE A 256 -7.47 8.22 -8.96
CA ILE A 256 -7.22 9.65 -8.67
C ILE A 256 -5.72 9.89 -8.64
N PHE A 257 -5.25 10.77 -9.53
CA PHE A 257 -3.88 11.26 -9.58
C PHE A 257 -3.87 12.75 -9.25
N ASP A 258 -3.31 13.10 -8.09
CA ASP A 258 -3.13 14.47 -7.60
C ASP A 258 -1.64 14.76 -7.43
N ASN A 259 -1.12 15.78 -8.13
CA ASN A 259 0.30 16.13 -8.13
C ASN A 259 1.22 14.94 -8.50
N ILE A 260 1.00 14.37 -9.68
CA ILE A 260 1.75 13.20 -10.18
C ILE A 260 2.71 13.59 -11.30
N LYS A 261 3.96 13.15 -11.21
CA LYS A 261 4.98 13.39 -12.25
C LYS A 261 5.43 12.07 -12.87
N LYS A 262 5.51 12.01 -14.20
CA LYS A 262 5.97 10.84 -14.95
C LYS A 262 5.13 9.60 -14.63
N ALA A 263 3.90 9.58 -15.14
CA ALA A 263 3.04 8.41 -15.03
C ALA A 263 2.97 7.65 -16.35
N PHE A 264 3.05 6.33 -16.30
CA PHE A 264 2.77 5.46 -17.43
C PHE A 264 1.68 4.46 -17.07
N ILE A 265 0.52 4.56 -17.72
CA ILE A 265 -0.65 3.70 -17.47
C ILE A 265 -0.92 2.88 -18.73
N HIS A 266 -0.79 1.56 -18.66
CA HIS A 266 -0.96 0.71 -19.85
C HIS A 266 -1.53 -0.67 -19.57
N GLY A 267 -2.10 -1.28 -20.61
CA GLY A 267 -2.68 -2.63 -20.53
C GLY A 267 -3.84 -2.76 -19.54
N CYS A 268 -4.39 -1.66 -19.03
CA CYS A 268 -5.43 -1.67 -18.01
C CYS A 268 -6.83 -1.87 -18.63
N ARG A 269 -7.77 -2.36 -17.83
CA ARG A 269 -9.16 -2.60 -18.24
C ARG A 269 -10.15 -1.95 -17.29
N ALA A 270 -11.09 -1.19 -17.85
CA ALA A 270 -12.29 -0.73 -17.16
C ALA A 270 -13.37 -1.84 -17.21
N PRO A 271 -13.88 -2.34 -16.06
CA PRO A 271 -15.03 -3.24 -16.04
C PRO A 271 -16.35 -2.51 -16.33
N GLU A 272 -17.40 -3.28 -16.63
CA GLU A 272 -18.76 -2.77 -16.81
C GLU A 272 -19.22 -1.90 -15.63
N GLY A 273 -19.90 -0.80 -15.98
CA GLY A 273 -20.40 0.18 -15.02
C GLY A 273 -19.32 1.16 -14.53
N THR A 274 -18.17 1.23 -15.19
CA THR A 274 -17.18 2.27 -14.92
C THR A 274 -17.70 3.64 -15.40
N VAL A 275 -17.66 4.64 -14.52
CA VAL A 275 -18.15 5.99 -14.84
C VAL A 275 -16.98 6.86 -15.29
N ASN A 276 -16.10 7.23 -14.37
CA ASN A 276 -14.85 7.92 -14.67
C ASN A 276 -13.69 6.96 -14.41
N TYR A 277 -12.74 6.85 -15.34
CA TYR A 277 -11.60 5.96 -15.16
C TYR A 277 -10.45 6.67 -14.45
N LEU A 278 -9.80 7.65 -15.09
CA LEU A 278 -8.72 8.44 -14.51
C LEU A 278 -9.17 9.88 -14.26
N GLU A 279 -8.87 10.43 -13.09
CA GLU A 279 -8.94 11.88 -12.84
C GLU A 279 -7.54 12.43 -12.52
N LEU A 280 -7.19 13.54 -13.18
CA LEU A 280 -5.96 14.28 -12.97
C LEU A 280 -6.23 15.63 -12.30
N SER A 281 -5.44 15.97 -11.29
CA SER A 281 -5.46 17.27 -10.62
C SER A 281 -4.09 17.68 -10.08
N GLY A 282 -3.96 18.92 -9.61
CA GLY A 282 -2.76 19.44 -8.95
C GLY A 282 -1.77 20.12 -9.91
N GLU A 283 -1.29 21.28 -9.51
CA GLU A 283 -0.47 22.19 -10.33
C GLU A 283 0.87 21.57 -10.78
N THR A 284 1.37 20.59 -10.03
CA THR A 284 2.64 19.94 -10.31
C THR A 284 2.51 18.69 -11.17
N THR A 285 1.29 18.29 -11.56
CA THR A 285 1.06 17.12 -12.41
C THR A 285 1.63 17.34 -13.82
N SER A 286 2.45 16.39 -14.30
CA SER A 286 3.09 16.43 -15.61
C SER A 286 3.49 15.05 -16.12
N ASP A 287 3.75 14.96 -17.44
CA ASP A 287 4.33 13.78 -18.09
C ASP A 287 3.49 12.51 -17.89
N ILE A 288 2.19 12.60 -18.19
CA ILE A 288 1.23 11.50 -18.10
C ILE A 288 1.08 10.83 -19.46
N ASN A 289 1.36 9.52 -19.52
CA ASN A 289 1.24 8.70 -20.71
C ASN A 289 0.27 7.55 -20.48
N MET A 290 -0.60 7.31 -21.46
CA MET A 290 -1.54 6.20 -21.47
C MET A 290 -1.46 5.45 -22.79
N GLU A 291 -1.29 4.13 -22.75
CA GLU A 291 -1.14 3.30 -23.96
C GLU A 291 -1.84 1.95 -23.82
N SER A 292 -2.43 1.41 -24.89
CA SER A 292 -2.97 0.05 -24.93
C SER A 292 -3.95 -0.31 -23.79
N ASN A 293 -4.78 0.64 -23.37
CA ASN A 293 -5.81 0.42 -22.34
C ASN A 293 -7.17 0.12 -22.97
N ASP A 294 -7.90 -0.85 -22.40
CA ASP A 294 -9.28 -1.15 -22.76
C ASP A 294 -10.23 -0.42 -21.79
N LEU A 295 -10.56 0.81 -22.14
CA LEU A 295 -11.43 1.69 -21.34
C LEU A 295 -12.84 1.84 -21.95
N SER A 296 -13.22 0.90 -22.84
CA SER A 296 -14.47 0.92 -23.59
C SER A 296 -15.72 0.96 -22.70
N GLU A 297 -15.66 0.35 -21.52
CA GLU A 297 -16.71 0.33 -20.51
C GLU A 297 -16.72 1.57 -19.59
N SER A 298 -15.81 2.52 -19.79
CA SER A 298 -15.78 3.78 -19.05
C SER A 298 -16.57 4.86 -19.79
N LYS A 299 -17.53 5.51 -19.11
CA LYS A 299 -18.26 6.65 -19.68
C LYS A 299 -17.35 7.86 -19.97
N CYS A 300 -16.31 8.04 -19.15
CA CYS A 300 -15.32 9.09 -19.28
C CYS A 300 -13.92 8.52 -18.95
N PRO A 301 -13.09 8.22 -19.96
CA PRO A 301 -11.76 7.66 -19.74
C PRO A 301 -10.83 8.56 -18.93
N VAL A 302 -10.74 9.85 -19.27
CA VAL A 302 -9.88 10.80 -18.55
C VAL A 302 -10.66 12.06 -18.22
N LYS A 303 -10.66 12.45 -16.94
CA LYS A 303 -11.17 13.72 -16.45
C LYS A 303 -10.01 14.55 -15.90
N VAL A 304 -10.09 15.85 -16.08
CA VAL A 304 -9.08 16.80 -15.63
C VAL A 304 -9.76 17.90 -14.83
N GLN A 305 -9.16 18.29 -13.70
CA GLN A 305 -9.65 19.38 -12.84
C GLN A 305 -9.03 20.72 -13.25
N ASP A 306 -9.67 21.83 -12.86
CA ASP A 306 -9.32 23.20 -13.30
C ASP A 306 -7.90 23.67 -12.86
N ASN A 307 -7.27 22.97 -11.92
CA ASN A 307 -5.97 23.32 -11.34
C ASN A 307 -4.78 22.59 -12.00
N ILE A 308 -4.86 22.31 -13.30
CA ILE A 308 -3.79 21.65 -14.06
C ILE A 308 -3.31 22.53 -15.23
N LYS A 309 -2.14 22.21 -15.78
CA LYS A 309 -1.60 22.89 -16.98
C LYS A 309 -2.47 22.62 -18.21
N ASP A 310 -2.75 23.66 -19.00
CA ASP A 310 -3.54 23.61 -20.26
C ASP A 310 -3.12 22.49 -21.23
N GLU A 311 -1.84 22.17 -21.28
CA GLU A 311 -1.31 21.08 -22.11
C GLU A 311 -1.94 19.72 -21.76
N LEU A 312 -2.11 19.42 -20.47
CA LEU A 312 -2.73 18.18 -20.01
C LEU A 312 -4.25 18.19 -20.25
N VAL A 313 -4.89 19.35 -20.20
CA VAL A 313 -6.30 19.49 -20.58
C VAL A 313 -6.48 19.10 -22.05
N ARG A 314 -5.69 19.70 -22.96
CA ARG A 314 -5.73 19.40 -24.40
C ARG A 314 -5.39 17.94 -24.69
N TRP A 315 -4.41 17.38 -23.99
CA TRP A 315 -4.06 15.96 -24.09
C TRP A 315 -5.26 15.06 -23.71
N ALA A 316 -5.95 15.35 -22.61
CA ALA A 316 -7.11 14.57 -22.17
C ALA A 316 -8.30 14.68 -23.14
N GLU A 317 -8.57 15.87 -23.69
CA GLU A 317 -9.59 16.07 -24.72
C GLU A 317 -9.31 15.23 -25.97
N LEU A 318 -8.07 15.27 -26.47
CA LEU A 318 -7.63 14.47 -27.61
C LEU A 318 -7.71 12.96 -27.31
N PHE A 319 -7.28 12.53 -26.13
CA PHE A 319 -7.37 11.14 -25.69
C PHE A 319 -8.82 10.64 -25.69
N ASN A 320 -9.71 11.38 -25.03
CA ASN A 320 -11.13 11.02 -24.94
C ASN A 320 -11.83 10.99 -26.32
N SER A 321 -11.43 11.86 -27.25
CA SER A 321 -11.98 11.87 -28.61
C SER A 321 -11.62 10.62 -29.43
N ARG A 322 -10.48 9.98 -29.13
CA ARG A 322 -10.00 8.76 -29.79
C ARG A 322 -10.50 7.47 -29.14
N ALA A 323 -10.90 7.56 -27.87
CA ALA A 323 -11.34 6.42 -27.07
C ALA A 323 -12.84 6.09 -27.26
N LYS A 324 -13.62 7.00 -27.86
CA LYS A 324 -15.03 6.82 -28.21
C LYS A 324 -15.17 6.41 -29.67
#